data_AF-A0A8J4VH37-F1
#
_entry.id   AF-A0A8J4VH37-F1
#
_cell.length_a   1.000
_cell.length_b   1.000
_cell.length_c   1.000
_cell.angle_alpha   90.00
_cell.angle_beta   90.00
_cell.angle_gamma   90.00
#
_symmetry.space_group_name_H-M   'P 1'
#
loop_
_entity.id
_entity.type
_entity.pdbx_description
1 polymer ?
#
loop_
_entity_poly.entity_id
_entity_poly.type
_entity_poly.pdbx_seq_one_letter_code
_entity_poly.pdbx_strand_id
1 'polypeptide(L)'
;MAEDGDGGKRITRYSDFVKVHGLLLAASGLPQSLHFQLFQKLTSETFDGGAHFSIEPTSDGRQRRLLLTSSDSMAKESHVFLIDHAWTFRLSDAYKQLQEVSGLAERMAALMCVDVDLNSNAEEETEEVVDGISHQNGTKLSVFEAMESVIHGAKENGDGAVRWLELDIDDDTFLSLDLSSRFPGLLALSLCGNKLENVEIIAREVTKFEQLRALWLNNNPVVKNCDSQLENRVLQGLPRLEIYNSRFTAKFGAWALGFCGGVCIHNLISKLFYIMANPECSKRR
;
A
#
# COMPACT_ATOMS: atom_id res chain seq x y z
N MET A 1 -6.40 2.90 -50.73
CA MET A 1 -5.98 1.58 -50.23
C MET A 1 -5.24 1.85 -48.95
N ALA A 2 -5.95 1.77 -47.82
CA ALA A 2 -5.37 1.93 -46.49
C ALA A 2 -5.02 0.53 -46.00
N GLU A 3 -3.77 0.36 -45.55
CA GLU A 3 -3.30 -0.82 -44.85
C GLU A 3 -4.01 -0.88 -43.50
N ASP A 4 -4.77 -1.96 -43.29
CA ASP A 4 -5.44 -2.27 -42.05
C ASP A 4 -4.46 -3.04 -41.15
N GLY A 5 -4.33 -2.59 -39.91
CA GLY A 5 -3.31 -3.03 -38.96
C GLY A 5 -3.43 -4.50 -38.59
N ASP A 6 -2.27 -5.16 -38.48
CA ASP A 6 -2.10 -6.53 -37.96
C ASP A 6 -2.55 -6.60 -36.49
N GLY A 7 -3.84 -6.88 -36.29
CA GLY A 7 -4.36 -7.35 -35.00
C GLY A 7 -3.68 -8.67 -34.65
N GLY A 8 -2.78 -8.63 -33.67
CA GLY A 8 -1.89 -9.74 -33.31
C GLY A 8 -2.60 -11.09 -33.30
N LYS A 9 -2.19 -12.00 -34.21
CA LYS A 9 -2.77 -13.34 -34.33
C LYS A 9 -2.66 -14.10 -33.01
N ARG A 10 -3.80 -14.55 -32.47
CA ARG A 10 -3.86 -15.42 -31.28
C ARG A 10 -3.10 -16.72 -31.58
N ILE A 11 -2.14 -17.06 -30.72
CA ILE A 11 -1.38 -18.30 -30.83
C ILE A 11 -2.32 -19.48 -30.56
N THR A 12 -2.48 -20.38 -31.53
CA THR A 12 -3.42 -21.52 -31.45
C THR A 12 -2.72 -22.88 -31.29
N ARG A 13 -1.40 -22.92 -31.45
CA ARG A 13 -0.60 -24.15 -31.34
C ARG A 13 0.40 -24.05 -30.20
N TYR A 14 0.50 -25.12 -29.42
CA TYR A 14 1.44 -25.21 -28.31
C TYR A 14 2.91 -25.02 -28.73
N SER A 15 3.30 -25.55 -29.91
CA SER A 15 4.66 -25.38 -30.44
C SER A 15 5.03 -23.91 -30.65
N ASP A 16 4.06 -23.13 -31.13
CA ASP A 16 4.24 -21.70 -31.39
C ASP A 16 4.26 -20.93 -30.07
N PHE A 17 3.44 -21.33 -29.10
CA PHE A 17 3.45 -20.77 -27.75
C PHE A 17 4.81 -20.93 -27.07
N VAL A 18 5.38 -22.14 -27.06
CA VAL A 18 6.71 -22.40 -26.48
C VAL A 18 7.79 -21.63 -27.23
N LYS A 19 7.70 -21.52 -28.56
CA LYS A 19 8.67 -20.77 -29.35
C LYS A 19 8.65 -19.27 -29.06
N VAL A 20 7.47 -18.68 -28.94
CA VAL A 20 7.29 -17.24 -28.70
C VAL A 20 7.59 -16.88 -27.24
N HIS A 21 7.15 -17.70 -26.28
CA HIS A 21 7.24 -17.41 -24.85
C HIS A 21 8.35 -18.16 -24.11
N GLY A 22 9.22 -18.89 -24.82
CA GLY A 22 10.23 -19.77 -24.21
C GLY A 22 11.13 -19.09 -23.18
N LEU A 23 11.53 -17.84 -23.42
CA LEU A 23 12.31 -17.06 -22.46
C LEU A 23 11.52 -16.76 -21.18
N LEU A 24 10.23 -16.40 -21.30
CA LEU A 24 9.35 -16.12 -20.17
C LEU A 24 9.03 -17.38 -19.36
N LEU A 25 8.81 -18.51 -20.05
CA LEU A 25 8.59 -19.81 -19.42
C LEU A 25 9.82 -20.30 -18.65
N ALA A 26 11.02 -20.05 -19.17
CA ALA A 26 12.26 -20.35 -18.47
C ALA A 26 12.47 -19.42 -17.26
N ALA A 27 12.22 -18.12 -17.43
CA ALA A 27 12.37 -17.12 -16.37
C ALA A 27 11.34 -17.27 -15.23
N SER A 28 10.15 -17.80 -15.52
CA SER A 28 9.11 -17.99 -14.51
C SER A 28 9.40 -19.13 -13.53
N GLY A 29 10.37 -20.01 -13.85
CA GLY A 29 10.65 -21.21 -13.07
C GLY A 29 9.52 -22.26 -13.12
N LEU A 30 8.53 -22.09 -14.01
CA LEU A 30 7.43 -23.05 -14.15
C LEU A 30 7.96 -24.37 -14.75
N PRO A 31 7.70 -25.52 -14.12
CA PRO A 31 8.08 -26.83 -14.66
C PRO A 31 7.55 -27.06 -16.06
N GLN A 32 8.37 -27.66 -16.92
CA GLN A 32 8.02 -27.90 -18.33
C GLN A 32 6.78 -28.78 -18.49
N SER A 33 6.53 -29.69 -17.54
CA SER A 33 5.32 -30.51 -17.48
C SER A 33 4.02 -29.69 -17.42
N LEU A 34 4.06 -28.48 -16.85
CA LEU A 34 2.90 -27.60 -16.68
C LEU A 34 2.72 -26.61 -17.83
N HIS A 35 3.68 -26.50 -18.76
CA HIS A 35 3.61 -25.52 -19.85
C HIS A 35 2.41 -25.75 -20.77
N PHE A 36 2.07 -27.02 -21.04
CA PHE A 36 0.91 -27.35 -21.86
C PHE A 36 -0.40 -27.00 -21.14
N GLN A 37 -0.49 -27.31 -19.85
CA GLN A 37 -1.66 -26.94 -19.03
C GLN A 37 -1.84 -25.42 -18.98
N LEU A 38 -0.74 -24.67 -18.82
CA LEU A 38 -0.76 -23.21 -18.88
C LEU A 38 -1.27 -22.72 -20.24
N PHE A 39 -0.76 -23.27 -21.34
CA PHE A 39 -1.21 -22.92 -22.69
C PHE A 39 -2.71 -23.18 -22.88
N GLN A 40 -3.21 -24.33 -22.42
CA GLN A 40 -4.63 -24.64 -22.48
C GLN A 40 -5.44 -23.61 -21.71
N LYS A 41 -5.09 -23.35 -20.44
CA LYS A 41 -5.81 -22.40 -19.58
C LYS A 41 -5.79 -20.97 -20.13
N LEU A 42 -4.67 -20.52 -20.71
CA LEU A 42 -4.58 -19.20 -21.36
C LEU A 42 -5.41 -19.12 -22.64
N THR A 43 -5.46 -20.22 -23.40
CA THR A 43 -6.23 -20.28 -24.64
C THR A 43 -7.73 -20.31 -24.36
N SER A 44 -8.16 -21.02 -23.32
CA SER A 44 -9.56 -21.17 -22.90
C SER A 44 -9.99 -20.21 -21.79
N GLU A 45 -9.13 -19.27 -21.38
CA GLU A 45 -9.38 -18.32 -20.29
C GLU A 45 -9.96 -18.99 -19.03
N THR A 46 -9.35 -20.11 -18.64
CA THR A 46 -9.86 -20.97 -17.57
C THR A 46 -9.26 -20.61 -16.22
N PHE A 47 -10.09 -20.06 -15.33
CA PHE A 47 -9.77 -19.70 -13.96
C PHE A 47 -10.41 -20.69 -12.98
N ASP A 48 -9.65 -21.70 -12.55
CA ASP A 48 -10.10 -22.82 -11.72
C ASP A 48 -9.56 -22.79 -10.29
N GLY A 49 -8.86 -21.71 -9.90
CA GLY A 49 -8.30 -21.59 -8.54
C GLY A 49 -9.35 -21.73 -7.43
N GLY A 50 -10.57 -21.23 -7.64
CA GLY A 50 -11.65 -21.31 -6.66
C GLY A 50 -12.17 -22.72 -6.38
N ALA A 51 -11.86 -23.71 -7.24
CA ALA A 51 -12.18 -25.11 -6.97
C ALA A 51 -11.22 -25.74 -5.94
N HIS A 52 -10.01 -25.18 -5.82
CA HIS A 52 -8.97 -25.70 -4.94
C HIS A 52 -8.78 -24.84 -3.69
N PHE A 53 -9.06 -23.54 -3.78
CA PHE A 53 -8.78 -22.61 -2.71
C PHE A 53 -10.02 -21.85 -2.24
N SER A 54 -10.05 -21.57 -0.95
CA SER A 54 -11.02 -20.68 -0.31
C SER A 54 -10.29 -19.59 0.46
N ILE A 55 -10.96 -18.47 0.67
CA ILE A 55 -10.40 -17.31 1.37
C ILE A 55 -11.19 -17.14 2.67
N GLU A 56 -10.49 -17.15 3.80
CA GLU A 56 -11.08 -16.96 5.12
C GLU A 56 -10.53 -15.67 5.77
N PRO A 57 -11.37 -14.83 6.38
CA PRO A 57 -10.92 -13.73 7.22
C PRO A 57 -10.14 -14.26 8.44
N THR A 58 -9.05 -13.60 8.82
CA THR A 58 -8.41 -13.84 10.11
C THR A 58 -9.17 -13.15 11.23
N SER A 59 -8.94 -13.57 12.48
CA SER A 59 -9.64 -13.05 13.67
C SER A 59 -9.47 -11.54 13.90
N ASP A 60 -8.44 -10.94 13.32
CA ASP A 60 -8.14 -9.51 13.38
C ASP A 60 -8.74 -8.72 12.19
N GLY A 61 -9.40 -9.37 11.22
CA GLY A 61 -10.05 -8.75 10.06
C GLY A 61 -9.12 -8.13 9.01
N ARG A 62 -7.86 -7.87 9.39
CA ARG A 62 -6.85 -7.18 8.58
C ARG A 62 -6.10 -8.08 7.60
N GLN A 63 -6.26 -9.40 7.72
CA GLN A 63 -5.66 -10.35 6.82
C GLN A 63 -6.69 -11.39 6.34
N ARG A 64 -6.34 -12.03 5.22
CA ARG A 64 -7.10 -13.16 4.67
C ARG A 64 -6.15 -14.30 4.47
N ARG A 65 -6.56 -15.50 4.89
CA ARG A 65 -5.81 -16.73 4.66
C ARG A 65 -6.38 -17.43 3.44
N LEU A 66 -5.49 -17.86 2.56
CA LEU A 66 -5.83 -18.77 1.48
C LEU A 66 -5.75 -20.19 2.03
N LEU A 67 -6.89 -20.88 2.05
CA LEU A 67 -7.01 -22.25 2.51
C LEU A 67 -7.10 -23.17 1.30
N LEU A 68 -6.39 -24.29 1.34
CA LEU A 68 -6.59 -25.37 0.39
C LEU A 68 -7.88 -26.12 0.78
N THR A 69 -8.90 -26.01 -0.05
CA THR A 69 -10.23 -26.59 0.17
C THR A 69 -10.28 -28.06 -0.23
N SER A 70 -9.40 -28.52 -1.13
CA SER A 70 -9.38 -29.93 -1.55
C SER A 70 -8.98 -30.84 -0.38
N SER A 71 -9.71 -31.93 -0.18
CA SER A 71 -9.38 -32.97 0.81
C SER A 71 -8.02 -33.62 0.58
N ASP A 72 -7.54 -33.58 -0.65
CA ASP A 72 -6.27 -34.18 -1.05
C ASP A 72 -5.12 -33.19 -0.92
N SER A 73 -3.97 -33.67 -0.44
CA SER A 73 -2.73 -32.90 -0.40
C SER A 73 -2.27 -32.53 -1.80
N MET A 74 -1.90 -31.27 -2.02
CA MET A 74 -1.35 -30.83 -3.31
C MET A 74 0.16 -31.09 -3.35
N ALA A 75 0.60 -31.95 -4.28
CA ALA A 75 2.03 -32.23 -4.45
C ALA A 75 2.78 -31.01 -5.02
N LYS A 76 4.09 -30.92 -4.72
CA LYS A 76 4.95 -29.88 -5.27
C LYS A 76 4.92 -29.91 -6.81
N GLU A 77 4.85 -28.73 -7.43
CA GLU A 77 4.98 -28.57 -8.90
C GLU A 77 3.91 -29.35 -9.72
N SER A 78 2.74 -29.62 -9.11
CA SER A 78 1.69 -30.44 -9.72
C SER A 78 0.60 -29.66 -10.48
N HIS A 79 0.44 -28.36 -10.20
CA HIS A 79 -0.65 -27.54 -10.75
C HIS A 79 -0.15 -26.14 -11.13
N VAL A 80 -0.77 -25.55 -12.14
CA VAL A 80 -0.66 -24.12 -12.49
C VAL A 80 -2.05 -23.49 -12.48
N PHE A 81 -2.20 -22.34 -11.82
CA PHE A 81 -3.46 -21.61 -11.73
C PHE A 81 -3.31 -20.23 -12.37
N LEU A 82 -4.33 -19.82 -13.13
CA LEU A 82 -4.42 -18.45 -13.61
C LEU A 82 -5.03 -17.59 -12.52
N ILE A 83 -4.44 -16.42 -12.30
CA ILE A 83 -4.95 -15.39 -11.41
C ILE A 83 -5.12 -14.15 -12.29
N ASP A 84 -6.29 -13.55 -12.23
CA ASP A 84 -6.54 -12.30 -12.94
C ASP A 84 -5.92 -11.12 -12.18
N HIS A 85 -5.46 -10.12 -12.92
CA HIS A 85 -5.01 -8.88 -12.33
C HIS A 85 -6.24 -8.06 -11.92
N ALA A 86 -6.62 -8.15 -10.64
CA ALA A 86 -7.78 -7.46 -10.09
C ALA A 86 -7.85 -5.96 -10.46
N TRP A 87 -6.68 -5.34 -10.68
CA TRP A 87 -6.56 -4.02 -11.25
C TRP A 87 -5.22 -3.86 -11.98
N THR A 88 -5.26 -3.45 -13.25
CA THR A 88 -4.07 -3.11 -14.04
C THR A 88 -3.98 -1.60 -14.20
N PHE A 89 -2.85 -1.01 -13.83
CA PHE A 89 -2.63 0.43 -13.94
C PHE A 89 -1.16 0.76 -14.14
N ARG A 90 -0.93 1.97 -14.68
CA ARG A 90 0.36 2.64 -14.54
C ARG A 90 0.38 3.36 -13.21
N LEU A 91 1.51 3.30 -12.51
CA LEU A 91 1.64 3.90 -11.18
C LEU A 91 1.23 5.38 -11.14
N SER A 92 1.54 6.14 -12.20
CA SER A 92 1.13 7.55 -12.33
C SER A 92 -0.38 7.76 -12.37
N ASP A 93 -1.11 6.77 -12.89
CA ASP A 93 -2.53 6.87 -13.18
C ASP A 93 -3.38 6.18 -12.11
N ALA A 94 -2.74 5.39 -11.23
CA ALA A 94 -3.36 4.59 -10.18
C ALA A 94 -4.34 5.43 -9.34
N TYR A 95 -3.85 6.54 -8.83
CA TYR A 95 -4.61 7.42 -7.97
C TYR A 95 -5.78 8.09 -8.69
N LYS A 96 -5.52 8.61 -9.89
CA LYS A 96 -6.54 9.24 -10.72
C LYS A 96 -7.67 8.25 -11.03
N GLN A 97 -7.32 7.01 -11.35
CA GLN A 97 -8.31 5.95 -11.58
C GLN A 97 -9.12 5.62 -10.31
N LEU A 98 -8.50 5.58 -9.13
CA LEU A 98 -9.24 5.36 -7.88
C LEU A 98 -10.25 6.46 -7.56
N GLN A 99 -9.96 7.70 -7.95
CA GLN A 99 -10.87 8.84 -7.78
C GLN A 99 -11.99 8.87 -8.83
N GLU A 100 -11.64 8.64 -10.09
CA GLU A 100 -12.55 8.84 -11.22
C GLU A 100 -13.40 7.60 -11.53
N VAL A 101 -12.91 6.40 -11.23
CA VAL A 101 -13.64 5.15 -11.48
C VAL A 101 -14.52 4.83 -10.29
N SER A 102 -15.82 5.08 -10.44
CA SER A 102 -16.84 4.80 -9.44
C SER A 102 -16.75 3.37 -8.88
N GLY A 103 -16.71 3.25 -7.56
CA GLY A 103 -16.68 1.96 -6.88
C GLY A 103 -15.30 1.27 -6.87
N LEU A 104 -14.29 1.79 -7.57
CA LEU A 104 -12.98 1.12 -7.65
C LEU A 104 -12.26 1.17 -6.30
N ALA A 105 -12.27 2.32 -5.63
CA ALA A 105 -11.63 2.49 -4.33
C ALA A 105 -12.24 1.57 -3.27
N GLU A 106 -13.57 1.46 -3.25
CA GLU A 106 -14.33 0.60 -2.34
C GLU A 106 -14.02 -0.88 -2.59
N ARG A 107 -13.98 -1.29 -3.87
CA ARG A 107 -13.58 -2.66 -4.23
C ARG A 107 -12.13 -2.96 -3.86
N MET A 108 -11.21 -2.03 -4.07
CA MET A 108 -9.80 -2.19 -3.71
C MET A 108 -9.61 -2.22 -2.19
N ALA A 109 -10.30 -1.37 -1.43
CA ALA A 109 -10.29 -1.39 0.03
C ALA A 109 -10.80 -2.73 0.57
N ALA A 110 -11.94 -3.21 0.06
CA ALA A 110 -12.49 -4.50 0.43
C ALA A 110 -11.59 -5.68 0.05
N LEU A 111 -10.89 -5.61 -1.09
CA LEU A 111 -9.92 -6.63 -1.49
C LEU A 111 -8.67 -6.61 -0.61
N MET A 112 -8.21 -5.42 -0.23
CA MET A 112 -6.99 -5.21 0.57
C MET A 112 -7.22 -5.26 2.08
N CYS A 113 -8.45 -5.58 2.53
CA CYS A 113 -8.81 -5.62 3.96
C CYS A 113 -8.48 -4.30 4.68
N VAL A 114 -8.71 -3.18 3.99
CA VAL A 114 -8.72 -1.86 4.61
C VAL A 114 -10.13 -1.66 5.13
N ASP A 115 -10.28 -1.60 6.46
CA ASP A 115 -11.56 -1.28 7.09
C ASP A 115 -12.03 0.08 6.57
N VAL A 116 -13.06 0.07 5.73
CA VAL A 116 -13.85 1.28 5.50
C VAL A 116 -14.83 1.26 6.67
N ASP A 117 -14.52 1.98 7.74
CA ASP A 117 -15.43 2.20 8.86
C ASP A 117 -16.69 2.92 8.36
N LEU A 118 -17.61 2.19 7.73
CA LEU A 118 -18.88 2.69 7.21
C LEU A 118 -19.95 2.85 8.31
N ASN A 119 -19.57 2.77 9.58
CA ASN A 119 -20.52 2.65 10.70
C ASN A 119 -20.39 3.72 11.80
N SER A 120 -19.63 4.81 11.62
CA SER A 120 -19.60 5.89 12.64
C SER A 120 -20.71 6.95 12.50
N ASN A 121 -21.68 6.77 11.59
CA ASN A 121 -22.72 7.77 11.29
C ASN A 121 -24.16 7.21 11.37
N ALA A 122 -24.41 6.24 12.26
CA ALA A 122 -25.77 5.90 12.65
C ALA A 122 -25.98 6.26 14.12
N GLU A 123 -26.83 7.27 14.33
CA GLU A 123 -27.60 7.54 15.55
C GLU A 123 -26.90 8.26 16.72
N GLU A 124 -26.86 9.60 16.67
CA GLU A 124 -27.15 10.44 17.85
C GLU A 124 -27.95 11.68 17.39
N GLU A 125 -29.22 11.46 17.03
CA GLU A 125 -30.26 12.48 17.18
C GLU A 125 -30.85 12.36 18.59
N THR A 126 -30.28 13.08 19.55
CA THR A 126 -31.02 13.54 20.74
C THR A 126 -30.41 14.84 21.25
N GLU A 127 -31.12 15.94 20.99
CA GLU A 127 -30.92 17.20 21.69
C GLU A 127 -31.18 16.99 23.20
N GLU A 128 -30.19 17.26 24.06
CA GLU A 128 -30.43 17.90 25.37
C GLU A 128 -29.23 18.76 25.78
N VAL A 129 -29.55 19.95 26.29
CA VAL A 129 -28.66 21.07 26.60
C VAL A 129 -28.18 20.97 28.04
N VAL A 130 -26.87 20.83 28.32
CA VAL A 130 -26.25 21.35 29.57
C VAL A 130 -24.75 21.64 29.40
N ASP A 131 -24.45 22.94 29.45
CA ASP A 131 -23.29 23.65 30.04
C ASP A 131 -21.82 23.25 29.73
N GLY A 132 -20.99 24.28 29.56
CA GLY A 132 -19.73 24.21 28.84
C GLY A 132 -18.59 23.42 29.49
N ILE A 133 -17.77 22.78 28.66
CA ILE A 133 -16.30 22.65 28.74
C ILE A 133 -15.78 22.28 27.33
N SER A 134 -14.59 22.81 27.01
CA SER A 134 -13.95 22.94 25.70
C SER A 134 -14.02 21.75 24.72
N HIS A 135 -14.46 22.04 23.49
CA HIS A 135 -14.23 21.21 22.30
C HIS A 135 -12.77 21.32 21.81
N GLN A 136 -11.86 20.42 22.23
CA GLN A 136 -10.56 20.19 21.56
C GLN A 136 -10.04 18.73 21.59
N ASN A 137 -10.78 17.75 22.13
CA ASN A 137 -10.18 16.44 22.47
C ASN A 137 -10.28 15.35 21.40
N GLY A 138 -11.07 15.50 20.33
CA GLY A 138 -11.33 14.41 19.37
C GLY A 138 -10.10 13.97 18.55
N THR A 139 -9.30 14.91 18.04
CA THR A 139 -8.16 14.60 17.15
C THR A 139 -6.92 14.12 17.89
N LYS A 140 -6.74 14.55 19.14
CA LYS A 140 -5.55 14.20 19.91
C LYS A 140 -5.63 12.76 20.42
N LEU A 141 -6.81 12.32 20.86
CA LEU A 141 -7.03 10.94 21.31
C LEU A 141 -6.78 9.91 20.19
N SER A 142 -7.22 10.18 18.95
CA SER A 142 -7.03 9.25 17.83
C SER A 142 -5.55 9.04 17.46
N VAL A 143 -4.72 10.07 17.58
CA VAL A 143 -3.28 9.99 17.26
C VAL A 143 -2.53 9.15 18.28
N PHE A 144 -2.82 9.32 19.57
CA PHE A 144 -2.21 8.50 20.61
C PHE A 144 -2.65 7.04 20.52
N GLU A 145 -3.91 6.77 20.20
CA GLU A 145 -4.42 5.42 19.98
C GLU A 145 -3.72 4.74 18.79
N ALA A 146 -3.56 5.44 17.67
CA ALA A 146 -2.82 4.92 16.51
C ALA A 146 -1.37 4.55 16.86
N MET A 147 -0.69 5.39 17.65
CA MET A 147 0.66 5.11 18.11
C MET A 147 0.73 3.90 19.04
N GLU A 148 -0.17 3.80 20.02
CA GLU A 148 -0.23 2.66 20.95
C GLU A 148 -0.50 1.35 20.21
N SER A 149 -1.40 1.36 19.22
CA SER A 149 -1.67 0.19 18.38
C SER A 149 -0.43 -0.27 17.62
N VAL A 150 0.34 0.66 17.04
CA VAL A 150 1.58 0.35 16.33
C VAL A 150 2.68 -0.16 17.28
N ILE A 151 2.80 0.44 18.47
CA ILE A 151 3.74 -0.01 19.51
C ILE A 151 3.40 -1.43 19.96
N HIS A 152 2.12 -1.72 20.19
CA HIS A 152 1.67 -3.03 20.60
C HIS A 152 1.96 -4.08 19.51
N GLY A 153 1.64 -3.77 18.25
CA GLY A 153 1.92 -4.66 17.12
C GLY A 153 3.43 -4.90 16.90
N ALA A 154 4.29 -3.92 17.17
CA ALA A 154 5.74 -4.11 17.08
C ALA A 154 6.28 -5.06 18.16
N LYS A 155 5.69 -5.05 19.36
CA LYS A 155 6.04 -5.98 20.45
C LYS A 155 5.61 -7.42 20.15
N GLU A 156 4.48 -7.60 19.47
CA GLU A 156 3.97 -8.93 19.10
C GLU A 156 4.77 -9.57 17.95
N ASN A 157 5.32 -8.75 17.05
CA ASN A 157 5.94 -9.21 15.81
C ASN A 157 7.49 -9.26 15.82
N GLY A 158 8.16 -8.95 16.94
CA GLY A 158 9.63 -9.03 17.00
C GLY A 158 10.32 -8.21 18.09
N ASP A 159 11.31 -7.39 17.69
CA ASP A 159 12.21 -6.64 18.57
C ASP A 159 11.57 -5.44 19.29
N GLY A 160 10.26 -5.23 19.12
CA GLY A 160 9.53 -4.09 19.66
C GLY A 160 9.82 -2.76 18.97
N ALA A 161 10.67 -2.73 17.93
CA ALA A 161 11.03 -1.51 17.25
C ALA A 161 9.99 -1.10 16.19
N VAL A 162 9.39 0.08 16.39
CA VAL A 162 8.50 0.68 15.39
C VAL A 162 9.33 1.23 14.23
N ARG A 163 9.23 0.58 13.07
CA ARG A 163 9.97 0.96 11.85
C ARG A 163 9.11 1.70 10.82
N TRP A 164 7.79 1.62 10.97
CA TRP A 164 6.79 2.26 10.12
C TRP A 164 5.78 3.00 10.98
N LEU A 165 5.45 4.23 10.60
CA LEU A 165 4.41 5.01 11.26
C LEU A 165 3.59 5.79 10.22
N GLU A 166 2.28 5.80 10.42
CA GLU A 166 1.32 6.54 9.62
C GLU A 166 0.37 7.23 10.59
N LEU A 167 0.21 8.55 10.44
CA LEU A 167 -0.57 9.36 11.37
C LEU A 167 -1.37 10.42 10.62
N ASP A 168 -2.57 10.68 11.13
CA ASP A 168 -3.38 11.85 10.76
C ASP A 168 -3.09 13.00 11.75
N ILE A 169 -2.30 14.00 11.33
CA ILE A 169 -1.87 15.12 12.20
C ILE A 169 -1.87 16.46 11.47
N ASP A 170 -1.96 17.55 12.24
CA ASP A 170 -1.68 18.92 11.80
C ASP A 170 -0.30 19.39 12.28
N ASP A 171 0.10 20.60 11.91
CA ASP A 171 1.42 21.17 12.21
C ASP A 171 1.67 21.27 13.73
N ASP A 172 0.66 21.69 14.51
CA ASP A 172 0.77 21.84 15.96
C ASP A 172 0.90 20.48 16.67
N THR A 173 0.12 19.51 16.21
CA THR A 173 0.18 18.13 16.73
C THR A 173 1.50 17.49 16.39
N PHE A 174 2.00 17.64 15.15
CA PHE A 174 3.30 17.11 14.73
C PHE A 174 4.44 17.63 15.60
N LEU A 175 4.42 18.94 15.90
CA LEU A 175 5.38 19.56 16.80
C LEU A 175 5.30 19.02 18.24
N SER A 176 4.08 18.79 18.75
CA SER A 176 3.87 18.39 20.15
C SER A 176 4.27 16.94 20.46
N LEU A 177 4.31 16.06 19.45
CA LEU A 177 4.49 14.62 19.66
C LEU A 177 5.95 14.19 19.81
N ASP A 178 6.89 15.03 19.37
CA ASP A 178 8.34 14.75 19.31
C ASP A 178 8.65 13.31 18.86
N LEU A 179 8.12 12.97 17.68
CA LEU A 179 8.14 11.60 17.16
C LEU A 179 9.57 11.04 17.00
N SER A 180 10.55 11.91 16.76
CA SER A 180 11.96 11.52 16.61
C SER A 180 12.54 10.89 17.88
N SER A 181 12.21 11.46 19.06
CA SER A 181 12.64 10.93 20.35
C SER A 181 11.87 9.68 20.74
N ARG A 182 10.59 9.60 20.37
CA ARG A 182 9.74 8.43 20.67
C ARG A 182 10.06 7.22 19.80
N PHE A 183 10.45 7.44 18.55
CA PHE A 183 10.76 6.40 17.57
C PHE A 183 12.10 6.65 16.86
N PRO A 184 13.23 6.57 17.58
CA PRO A 184 14.54 6.86 17.01
C PRO A 184 14.96 5.87 15.89
N GLY A 185 14.38 4.67 15.89
CA GLY A 185 14.60 3.63 14.88
C GLY A 185 13.66 3.68 13.68
N LEU A 186 12.83 4.73 13.55
CA LEU A 186 11.84 4.82 12.49
C LEU A 186 12.52 4.90 11.11
N LEU A 187 12.14 3.99 10.21
CA LEU A 187 12.66 3.93 8.85
C LEU A 187 11.73 4.59 7.84
N ALA A 188 10.43 4.62 8.13
CA ALA A 188 9.44 5.10 7.20
C ALA A 188 8.29 5.82 7.91
N LEU A 189 7.95 7.01 7.42
CA LEU A 189 6.92 7.89 7.97
C LEU A 189 5.97 8.34 6.86
N SER A 190 4.68 8.02 7.00
CA SER A 190 3.62 8.56 6.15
C SER A 190 2.84 9.62 6.91
N LEU A 191 2.84 10.83 6.38
CA LEU A 191 1.96 11.94 6.77
C LEU A 191 1.12 12.40 5.57
N CYS A 192 0.86 11.49 4.63
CA CYS A 192 0.14 11.77 3.39
C CYS A 192 -1.30 12.21 3.67
N GLY A 193 -1.83 13.18 2.92
CA GLY A 193 -3.25 13.58 3.01
C GLY A 193 -3.63 14.30 4.30
N ASN A 194 -2.66 14.94 4.95
CA ASN A 194 -2.84 15.72 6.17
C ASN A 194 -3.07 17.21 5.89
N LYS A 195 -3.16 18.00 6.97
CA LYS A 195 -3.34 19.45 6.93
C LYS A 195 -2.04 20.19 7.25
N LEU A 196 -0.91 19.66 6.77
CA LEU A 196 0.40 20.26 7.04
C LEU A 196 0.67 21.40 6.06
N GLU A 197 0.91 22.60 6.59
CA GLU A 197 1.10 23.82 5.80
C GLU A 197 2.46 24.48 6.06
N ASN A 198 2.98 24.34 7.28
CA ASN A 198 4.17 25.07 7.72
C ASN A 198 5.47 24.35 7.34
N VAL A 199 6.10 24.81 6.25
CA VAL A 199 7.40 24.31 5.76
C VAL A 199 8.47 24.25 6.85
N GLU A 200 8.55 25.25 7.73
CA GLU A 200 9.60 25.35 8.74
C GLU A 200 9.41 24.32 9.85
N ILE A 201 8.17 24.14 10.32
CA ILE A 201 7.84 23.10 11.32
C ILE A 201 8.14 21.73 10.73
N ILE A 202 7.62 21.46 9.53
CA ILE A 202 7.73 20.14 8.92
C ILE A 202 9.19 19.79 8.64
N ALA A 203 9.95 20.68 8.00
CA ALA A 203 11.37 20.46 7.72
C ALA A 203 12.17 20.27 9.02
N ARG A 204 11.91 21.07 10.06
CA ARG A 204 12.60 20.92 11.35
C ARG A 204 12.31 19.57 12.00
N GLU A 205 11.05 19.17 12.06
CA GLU A 205 10.66 17.95 12.77
C GLU A 205 11.08 16.68 12.01
N VAL A 206 10.91 16.63 10.68
CA VAL A 206 11.32 15.45 9.89
C VAL A 206 12.85 15.26 9.86
N THR A 207 13.63 16.34 9.91
CA THR A 207 15.10 16.25 9.85
C THR A 207 15.73 15.76 11.16
N LYS A 208 14.97 15.66 12.25
CA LYS A 208 15.41 15.02 13.50
C LYS A 208 15.54 13.50 13.38
N PHE A 209 14.92 12.87 12.38
CA PHE A 209 14.98 11.42 12.21
C PHE A 209 16.26 10.97 11.48
N GLU A 210 17.25 10.49 12.24
CA GLU A 210 18.54 10.08 11.66
C GLU A 210 18.48 8.82 10.78
N GLN A 211 17.48 7.96 11.00
CA GLN A 211 17.34 6.66 10.34
C GLN A 211 16.29 6.64 9.22
N LEU A 212 15.60 7.76 8.97
CA LEU A 212 14.49 7.79 8.03
C LEU A 212 14.97 7.53 6.60
N ARG A 213 14.36 6.54 5.96
CA ARG A 213 14.60 6.10 4.58
C ARG A 213 13.44 6.40 3.66
N ALA A 214 12.22 6.55 4.19
CA ALA A 214 11.07 6.94 3.39
C ALA A 214 10.17 7.97 4.08
N LEU A 215 9.72 8.96 3.32
CA LEU A 215 8.83 10.01 3.78
C LEU A 215 7.75 10.30 2.72
N TRP A 216 6.48 10.29 3.14
CA TRP A 216 5.36 10.71 2.31
C TRP A 216 4.66 11.92 2.92
N LEU A 217 4.72 13.03 2.20
CA LEU A 217 3.99 14.27 2.47
C LEU A 217 2.99 14.58 1.34
N ASN A 218 2.79 13.65 0.40
CA ASN A 218 1.85 13.81 -0.70
C ASN A 218 0.48 14.34 -0.20
N ASN A 219 -0.17 15.15 -1.02
CA ASN A 219 -1.49 15.72 -0.73
C ASN A 219 -1.60 16.62 0.52
N ASN A 220 -0.48 17.11 1.06
CA ASN A 220 -0.51 18.21 2.03
C ASN A 220 -0.47 19.58 1.34
N PRO A 221 -1.10 20.63 1.91
CA PRO A 221 -1.00 22.00 1.42
C PRO A 221 0.45 22.47 1.22
N VAL A 222 1.36 22.08 2.12
CA VAL A 222 2.80 22.44 2.03
C VAL A 222 3.45 21.99 0.71
N VAL A 223 3.06 20.82 0.19
CA VAL A 223 3.60 20.26 -1.06
C VAL A 223 3.05 21.02 -2.26
N LYS A 224 1.80 21.50 -2.20
CA LYS A 224 1.24 22.31 -3.30
C LYS A 224 1.84 23.71 -3.35
N ASN A 225 2.10 24.30 -2.18
CA ASN A 225 2.48 25.71 -2.07
C ASN A 225 4.01 25.94 -2.14
N CYS A 226 4.80 24.99 -1.65
CA CYS A 226 6.25 25.17 -1.44
C CYS A 226 7.09 23.92 -1.76
N ASP A 227 6.65 23.09 -2.71
CA ASP A 227 7.27 21.77 -3.00
C ASP A 227 8.80 21.82 -3.07
N SER A 228 9.34 22.71 -3.93
CA SER A 228 10.78 22.79 -4.18
C SER A 228 11.58 23.28 -2.96
N GLN A 229 11.03 24.17 -2.14
CA GLN A 229 11.71 24.65 -0.93
C GLN A 229 11.74 23.56 0.14
N LEU A 230 10.60 22.89 0.35
CA LEU A 230 10.49 21.81 1.33
C LEU A 230 11.35 20.61 0.92
N GLU A 231 11.25 20.17 -0.34
CA GLU A 231 12.02 19.06 -0.88
C GLU A 231 13.53 19.28 -0.70
N ASN A 232 14.04 20.47 -1.05
CA ASN A 232 15.47 20.77 -0.87
C ASN A 232 15.91 20.67 0.59
N ARG A 233 15.12 21.20 1.54
CA ARG A 233 15.43 21.13 2.96
C ARG A 233 15.39 19.70 3.50
N VAL A 234 14.37 18.93 3.10
CA VAL A 234 14.21 17.53 3.48
C VAL A 234 15.36 16.68 2.95
N LEU A 235 15.70 16.80 1.67
CA LEU A 235 16.79 16.02 1.05
C LEU A 235 18.18 16.38 1.59
N GLN A 236 18.39 17.64 1.99
CA GLN A 236 19.63 18.07 2.65
C GLN A 236 19.71 17.58 4.10
N GLY A 237 18.62 17.66 4.85
CA GLY A 237 18.59 17.28 6.26
C GLY A 237 18.44 15.78 6.53
N LEU A 238 17.96 14.99 5.56
CA LEU A 238 17.83 13.53 5.68
C LEU A 238 18.81 12.80 4.76
N PRO A 239 20.02 12.47 5.24
CA PRO A 239 21.07 11.92 4.39
C PRO A 239 20.77 10.50 3.89
N ARG A 240 19.89 9.76 4.59
CA ARG A 240 19.54 8.36 4.30
C ARG A 240 18.20 8.20 3.58
N LEU A 241 17.54 9.30 3.21
CA LEU A 241 16.24 9.25 2.56
C LEU A 241 16.36 8.67 1.15
N GLU A 242 15.73 7.53 0.91
CA GLU A 242 15.73 6.80 -0.35
C GLU A 242 14.41 6.98 -1.14
N ILE A 243 13.30 7.21 -0.44
CA ILE A 243 11.98 7.47 -1.03
C ILE A 243 11.42 8.78 -0.46
N TYR A 244 11.06 9.71 -1.35
CA TYR A 244 10.38 10.94 -0.99
C TYR A 244 9.16 11.14 -1.90
N ASN A 245 7.99 11.36 -1.30
CA ASN A 245 6.74 11.63 -2.01
C ASN A 245 6.44 10.63 -3.14
N SER A 246 6.62 9.33 -2.87
CA SER A 246 6.44 8.22 -3.82
C SER A 246 7.42 8.22 -5.00
N ARG A 247 8.57 8.88 -4.88
CA ARG A 247 9.66 8.87 -5.87
C ARG A 247 10.97 8.42 -5.23
N PHE A 248 11.82 7.75 -6.00
CA PHE A 248 13.18 7.47 -5.57
C PHE A 248 13.99 8.77 -5.54
N THR A 249 14.72 8.98 -4.45
CA THR A 249 15.73 10.03 -4.38
C THR A 249 16.99 9.60 -5.13
N ALA A 250 17.96 10.50 -5.33
CA ALA A 250 19.26 10.14 -5.89
C ALA A 250 20.07 9.14 -5.01
N LYS A 251 19.62 8.88 -3.77
CA LYS A 251 20.31 8.03 -2.79
C LYS A 251 19.62 6.67 -2.60
N PHE A 252 18.62 6.34 -3.42
CA PHE A 252 17.92 5.07 -3.31
C PHE A 252 18.87 3.86 -3.44
N GLY A 253 18.58 2.79 -2.70
CA GLY A 253 19.40 1.59 -2.69
C GLY A 253 18.58 0.33 -2.48
N ALA A 254 19.25 -0.71 -1.96
CA ALA A 254 18.64 -2.01 -1.75
C ALA A 254 17.42 -1.96 -0.81
N TRP A 255 17.41 -1.03 0.15
CA TRP A 255 16.27 -0.89 1.07
C TRP A 255 15.03 -0.40 0.33
N ALA A 256 15.12 0.66 -0.47
CA ALA A 256 13.97 1.16 -1.23
C ALA A 256 13.46 0.15 -2.26
N LEU A 257 14.36 -0.57 -2.94
CA LEU A 257 13.99 -1.64 -3.86
C LEU A 257 13.32 -2.81 -3.14
N GLY A 258 13.88 -3.24 -2.00
CA GLY A 258 13.30 -4.31 -1.20
C GLY A 258 12.01 -3.90 -0.47
N PHE A 259 11.85 -2.62 -0.16
CA PHE A 259 10.60 -2.03 0.32
C PHE A 259 9.52 -2.15 -0.75
N CYS A 260 9.78 -1.65 -1.98
CA CYS A 260 8.85 -1.77 -3.09
C CYS A 260 8.58 -3.21 -3.54
N GLY A 261 9.57 -4.10 -3.40
CA GLY A 261 9.45 -5.52 -3.72
C GLY A 261 8.80 -6.38 -2.63
N GLY A 262 8.43 -5.79 -1.47
CA GLY A 262 7.82 -6.53 -0.36
C GLY A 262 8.77 -7.48 0.40
N VAL A 263 10.09 -7.35 0.18
CA VAL A 263 11.13 -8.25 0.73
C VAL A 263 11.64 -7.75 2.08
N CYS A 264 11.71 -6.43 2.28
CA CYS A 264 12.33 -5.84 3.48
C CYS A 264 11.36 -5.68 4.66
N ILE A 265 10.05 -5.79 4.45
CA ILE A 265 9.04 -5.63 5.51
C ILE A 265 7.91 -6.63 5.29
N HIS A 266 7.90 -7.71 6.07
CA HIS A 266 6.77 -8.64 6.17
C HIS A 266 5.54 -7.85 6.64
N ASN A 267 4.39 -8.01 5.98
CA ASN A 267 3.11 -7.28 6.17
C ASN A 267 2.93 -5.93 5.43
N LEU A 268 3.85 -5.48 4.57
CA LEU A 268 3.70 -4.16 3.91
C LEU A 268 3.29 -4.16 2.43
N ILE A 269 3.16 -5.30 1.74
CA ILE A 269 2.76 -5.29 0.30
C ILE A 269 1.39 -4.62 0.11
N SER A 270 0.42 -4.91 0.99
CA SER A 270 -0.91 -4.25 0.97
C SER A 270 -0.81 -2.75 1.25
N LYS A 271 0.07 -2.35 2.17
CA LYS A 271 0.28 -0.94 2.56
C LYS A 271 1.08 -0.14 1.53
N LEU A 272 2.02 -0.77 0.82
CA LEU A 272 2.78 -0.16 -0.26
C LEU A 272 1.85 0.21 -1.42
N PHE A 273 0.97 -0.73 -1.79
CA PHE A 273 -0.07 -0.48 -2.78
C PHE A 273 -1.07 0.56 -2.28
N TYR A 274 -1.47 0.52 -1.01
CA TYR A 274 -2.35 1.52 -0.40
C TYR A 274 -1.76 2.94 -0.45
N ILE A 275 -0.48 3.12 -0.13
CA ILE A 275 0.19 4.45 -0.11
C ILE A 275 0.50 4.93 -1.53
N MET A 276 0.88 4.01 -2.42
CA MET A 276 1.22 4.33 -3.81
C MET A 276 -0.02 4.52 -4.69
N ALA A 277 -1.13 3.86 -4.38
CA ALA A 277 -2.38 3.96 -5.12
C ALA A 277 -3.37 4.93 -4.47
N ASN A 278 -3.36 5.13 -3.16
CA ASN A 278 -4.48 5.75 -2.45
C ASN A 278 -4.09 6.87 -1.43
N PRO A 279 -3.58 8.01 -1.91
CA PRO A 279 -3.41 9.23 -1.11
C PRO A 279 -4.67 9.83 -0.41
N GLU A 280 -5.87 9.27 -0.58
CA GLU A 280 -7.13 9.80 -0.01
C GLU A 280 -8.04 8.77 0.73
N CYS A 281 -7.68 7.49 0.84
CA CYS A 281 -8.57 6.50 1.46
C CYS A 281 -8.54 6.42 3.01
N SER A 282 -8.13 7.48 3.70
CA SER A 282 -8.47 7.66 5.13
C SER A 282 -9.63 8.66 5.32
N LYS A 283 -10.19 9.23 4.24
CA LYS A 283 -11.19 10.32 4.34
C LYS A 283 -12.30 10.20 3.29
N ARG A 284 -13.15 9.17 3.43
CA ARG A 284 -14.59 9.38 3.25
C ARG A 284 -15.25 9.15 4.61
N ARG A 285 -15.56 10.27 5.26
CA ARG A 285 -16.53 10.33 6.36
C ARG A 285 -17.89 9.82 5.91
#